data_AF-A0AAP5LUC1-F1
#
_entry.id   AF-A0AAP5LUC1-F1
#
_cell.length_a   1.000
_cell.length_b   1.000
_cell.length_c   1.000
_cell.angle_alpha   90.00
_cell.angle_beta   90.00
_cell.angle_gamma   90.00
#
_symmetry.space_group_name_H-M   'P 1'
#
loop_
_entity.id
_entity.type
_entity.pdbx_description
1 polymer ?
#
loop_
_entity_poly.entity_id
_entity_poly.type
_entity_poly.pdbx_seq_one_letter_code
_entity_poly.pdbx_strand_id
1 'polypeptide(L)'
;MTRNDSRGPLAPHDDAHHGGQEGPTEAIRDPLMAITENVGDDPSVSELVAFRRSAPDLQAMAIDAKRCGDEARRLLIGSNHPDPRNRAWVALAIAGLSCSATVAIWPCDTVHDAHAKMALAEAGALHGDDAERGEAPMLDAAAATRIRLQRAAYAVDPLMVPPGPAAPSQDDRGLAHWPVRHFDLADLTPPSAGEVLLSPREIARWGLFLKAEPPFEGRFVRVEQMFAIADRLRVLARQAEDGARDLRWACEGALILAYLAAAQIAIWPALKHSAEAKAKEQLVTIINERASRGDPGHMQAAIRHLYTEAAWPAHGWRPTATVVNEPSWIPIV
;
A
#
# COMPACT_ATOMS: atom_id res chain seq x y z
N MET A 1 30.05 -12.53 -14.49
CA MET A 1 29.36 -11.64 -13.54
C MET A 1 28.06 -12.32 -13.14
N THR A 2 27.97 -12.78 -11.89
CA THR A 2 26.91 -13.64 -11.37
C THR A 2 25.67 -12.83 -11.01
N ARG A 3 24.50 -13.29 -11.45
CA ARG A 3 23.14 -12.72 -11.30
C ARG A 3 22.64 -12.55 -9.86
N ASN A 4 23.49 -12.76 -8.85
CA ASN A 4 23.10 -12.80 -7.43
C ASN A 4 23.39 -11.50 -6.67
N ASP A 5 24.25 -10.62 -7.17
CA ASP A 5 24.75 -9.47 -6.40
C ASP A 5 23.87 -8.21 -6.48
N SER A 6 22.76 -8.24 -7.23
CA SER A 6 21.84 -7.10 -7.41
C SER A 6 20.52 -7.24 -6.63
N ARG A 7 20.41 -8.22 -5.72
CA ARG A 7 19.20 -8.49 -4.95
C ARG A 7 19.31 -7.79 -3.59
N GLY A 8 18.93 -6.53 -3.54
CA GLY A 8 18.79 -5.79 -2.27
C GLY A 8 17.84 -6.51 -1.29
N PRO A 9 17.87 -6.13 0.00
CA PRO A 9 17.07 -6.78 1.04
C PRO A 9 15.57 -6.77 0.71
N LEU A 10 14.88 -7.86 1.06
CA LEU A 10 13.42 -7.99 0.92
C LEU A 10 12.65 -7.25 2.02
N ALA A 11 13.32 -6.81 3.08
CA ALA A 11 12.74 -5.95 4.11
C ALA A 11 12.71 -4.50 3.59
N PRO A 12 11.53 -3.86 3.53
CA PRO A 12 11.42 -2.47 3.09
C PRO A 12 12.27 -1.55 3.95
N HIS A 13 13.13 -0.73 3.31
CA HIS A 13 14.00 0.27 3.97
C HIS A 13 14.87 -0.24 5.13
N ASP A 14 15.34 -1.49 5.04
CA ASP A 14 16.32 -2.01 5.97
C ASP A 14 17.73 -1.61 5.50
N ASP A 15 18.29 -0.54 6.06
CA ASP A 15 19.70 -0.15 5.90
C ASP A 15 20.67 -1.14 6.59
N ALA A 16 20.18 -2.31 7.02
CA ALA A 16 20.96 -3.32 7.71
C ALA A 16 22.10 -3.85 6.81
N HIS A 17 23.28 -3.31 7.08
CA HIS A 17 24.59 -3.79 6.69
C HIS A 17 24.63 -5.31 6.43
N HIS A 18 25.13 -5.69 5.25
CA HIS A 18 25.59 -7.04 4.93
C HIS A 18 26.85 -7.44 5.73
N GLY A 19 26.78 -7.34 7.05
CA GLY A 19 27.77 -7.87 7.98
C GLY A 19 27.13 -9.03 8.74
N GLY A 20 27.67 -10.24 8.56
CA GLY A 20 27.20 -11.46 9.23
C GLY A 20 27.41 -11.44 10.74
N GLN A 21 26.68 -10.59 11.47
CA GLN A 21 26.69 -10.58 12.93
C GLN A 21 25.50 -11.39 13.49
N GLU A 22 25.85 -12.32 14.38
CA GLU A 22 24.97 -13.07 15.29
C GLU A 22 24.35 -12.14 16.35
N GLY A 23 23.70 -11.05 15.92
CA GLY A 23 22.85 -10.22 16.76
C GLY A 23 21.42 -10.79 16.85
N PRO A 24 20.64 -10.44 17.90
CA PRO A 24 19.23 -10.78 17.95
C PRO A 24 18.54 -10.27 16.69
N THR A 25 17.73 -11.12 16.07
CA THR A 25 17.02 -10.80 14.84
C THR A 25 16.00 -9.69 15.13
N GLU A 26 16.38 -8.43 14.90
CA GLU A 26 15.51 -7.29 15.11
C GLU A 26 14.25 -7.41 14.24
N ALA A 27 13.10 -7.05 14.82
CA ALA A 27 11.84 -7.12 14.11
C ALA A 27 11.86 -6.15 12.92
N ILE A 28 11.33 -6.59 11.78
CA ILE A 28 11.11 -5.70 10.63
C ILE A 28 10.08 -4.64 11.07
N ARG A 29 10.30 -3.39 10.68
CA ARG A 29 9.37 -2.29 10.97
C ARG A 29 8.22 -2.28 9.96
N ASP A 30 7.02 -1.94 10.40
CA ASP A 30 5.90 -1.65 9.50
C ASP A 30 6.23 -0.42 8.63
N PRO A 31 6.18 -0.53 7.29
CA PRO A 31 6.47 0.60 6.40
C PRO A 31 5.64 1.85 6.72
N LEU A 32 4.37 1.67 7.12
CA LEU A 32 3.51 2.80 7.49
C LEU A 32 3.93 3.43 8.82
N MET A 33 4.48 2.64 9.75
CA MET A 33 5.08 3.16 10.98
C MET A 33 6.34 3.96 10.71
N ALA A 34 7.26 3.39 9.93
CA ALA A 34 8.55 4.01 9.64
C ALA A 34 8.41 5.40 9.00
N ILE A 35 7.39 5.59 8.15
CA ILE A 35 7.13 6.88 7.51
C ILE A 35 6.51 7.90 8.48
N THR A 36 5.70 7.45 9.45
CA THR A 36 4.89 8.34 10.29
C THR A 36 5.46 8.60 11.69
N GLU A 37 6.48 7.85 12.13
CA GLU A 37 6.99 7.87 13.50
C GLU A 37 7.54 9.24 13.96
N ASN A 38 8.02 10.06 13.02
CA ASN A 38 8.61 11.35 13.32
C ASN A 38 7.60 12.49 13.49
N VAL A 39 6.30 12.24 13.27
CA VAL A 39 5.25 13.25 13.44
C VAL A 39 4.46 12.97 14.71
N GLY A 40 4.52 13.90 15.67
CA GLY A 40 3.79 13.83 16.93
C GLY A 40 2.27 13.73 16.76
N ASP A 41 1.56 13.49 17.86
CA ASP A 41 0.09 13.40 17.84
C ASP A 41 -0.58 14.77 17.69
N ASP A 42 0.04 15.85 18.18
CA ASP A 42 -0.40 17.24 17.99
C ASP A 42 0.62 18.05 17.17
N PRO A 43 0.68 17.81 15.84
CA PRO A 43 1.69 18.42 14.99
C PRO A 43 1.39 19.89 14.70
N SER A 44 2.44 20.71 14.70
CA SER A 44 2.40 22.08 14.20
C SER A 44 2.11 22.14 12.70
N VAL A 45 1.63 23.30 12.22
CA VAL A 45 1.45 23.57 10.79
C VAL A 45 2.76 23.32 10.02
N SER A 46 3.90 23.74 10.57
CA SER A 46 5.21 23.51 9.96
C SER A 46 5.58 22.02 9.85
N GLU A 47 5.26 21.21 10.86
CA GLU A 47 5.49 19.77 10.82
C GLU A 47 4.62 19.10 9.75
N LEU A 48 3.35 19.47 9.65
CA LEU A 48 2.44 18.94 8.63
C LEU A 48 2.88 19.33 7.21
N VAL A 49 3.33 20.58 7.02
CA VAL A 49 3.88 21.05 5.75
C VAL A 49 5.18 20.31 5.42
N ALA A 50 6.07 20.13 6.39
CA ALA A 50 7.32 19.40 6.19
C ALA A 50 7.06 17.94 5.83
N PHE A 51 6.13 17.28 6.52
CA PHE A 51 5.71 15.91 6.25
C PHE A 51 5.11 15.77 4.86
N ARG A 52 4.23 16.68 4.43
CA ARG A 52 3.69 16.69 3.06
C ARG A 52 4.79 16.84 2.00
N ARG A 53 5.83 17.63 2.29
CA ARG A 53 6.95 17.92 1.38
C ARG A 53 8.01 16.82 1.33
N SER A 54 8.16 16.03 2.40
CA SER A 54 9.23 15.03 2.48
C SER A 54 9.09 13.93 1.44
N ALA A 55 7.86 13.69 0.96
CA ALA A 55 7.47 12.79 -0.13
C ALA A 55 8.33 11.52 -0.27
N PRO A 56 7.86 10.35 0.23
CA PRO A 56 8.61 9.11 0.09
C PRO A 56 8.81 8.76 -1.38
N ASP A 57 9.87 8.01 -1.67
CA ASP A 57 10.11 7.50 -3.02
C ASP A 57 9.02 6.48 -3.39
N LEU A 58 8.02 6.93 -4.17
CA LEU A 58 6.89 6.09 -4.54
C LEU A 58 7.30 4.96 -5.49
N GLN A 59 8.37 5.11 -6.28
CA GLN A 59 8.87 4.04 -7.13
C GLN A 59 9.51 2.93 -6.29
N ALA A 60 10.32 3.30 -5.29
CA ALA A 60 10.87 2.33 -4.34
C ALA A 60 9.75 1.61 -3.57
N MET A 61 8.73 2.35 -3.08
CA MET A 61 7.55 1.76 -2.43
C MET A 61 6.79 0.79 -3.35
N ALA A 62 6.61 1.14 -4.63
CA ALA A 62 5.94 0.27 -5.60
C ALA A 62 6.73 -1.02 -5.88
N ILE A 63 8.06 -0.92 -5.95
CA ILE A 63 8.96 -2.06 -6.08
C ILE A 63 8.85 -2.96 -4.84
N ASP A 64 8.92 -2.38 -3.64
CA ASP A 64 8.83 -3.14 -2.40
C ASP A 64 7.46 -3.80 -2.22
N ALA A 65 6.38 -3.10 -2.58
CA ALA A 65 5.03 -3.65 -2.63
C ALA A 65 4.96 -4.90 -3.50
N LYS A 66 5.49 -4.83 -4.74
CA LYS A 66 5.51 -5.98 -5.65
C LYS A 66 6.42 -7.08 -5.16
N ARG A 67 7.63 -6.77 -4.67
CA ARG A 67 8.58 -7.78 -4.15
C ARG A 67 7.98 -8.56 -3.00
N CYS A 68 7.37 -7.87 -2.04
CA CYS A 68 6.72 -8.49 -0.91
C CYS A 68 5.52 -9.36 -1.34
N GLY A 69 4.68 -8.85 -2.26
CA GLY A 69 3.54 -9.61 -2.80
C GLY A 69 3.96 -10.86 -3.58
N ASP A 70 4.97 -10.74 -4.44
CA ASP A 70 5.50 -11.87 -5.23
C ASP A 70 6.13 -12.93 -4.31
N GLU A 71 6.91 -12.54 -3.31
CA GLU A 71 7.52 -13.48 -2.35
C GLU A 71 6.47 -14.12 -1.43
N ALA A 72 5.44 -13.36 -0.99
CA ALA A 72 4.31 -13.93 -0.28
C ALA A 72 3.62 -15.04 -1.10
N ARG A 73 3.43 -14.81 -2.41
CA ARG A 73 2.87 -15.80 -3.32
C ARG A 73 3.77 -17.03 -3.48
N ARG A 74 5.10 -16.87 -3.62
CA ARG A 74 6.05 -17.99 -3.67
C ARG A 74 5.99 -18.84 -2.40
N LEU A 75 5.96 -18.20 -1.23
CA LEU A 75 5.83 -18.90 0.04
C LEU A 75 4.51 -19.65 0.14
N LEU A 76 3.39 -19.05 -0.31
CA LEU A 76 2.08 -19.68 -0.29
C LEU A 76 2.07 -20.94 -1.19
N ILE A 77 2.47 -20.80 -2.46
CA ILE A 77 2.48 -21.91 -3.45
C ILE A 77 3.47 -23.01 -3.04
N GLY A 78 4.65 -22.63 -2.54
CA GLY A 78 5.70 -23.56 -2.14
C GLY A 78 5.54 -24.19 -0.76
N SER A 79 4.40 -23.99 -0.08
CA SER A 79 4.20 -24.45 1.30
C SER A 79 3.26 -25.66 1.43
N ASN A 80 3.81 -26.80 1.87
CA ASN A 80 3.06 -27.85 2.56
C ASN A 80 2.89 -27.45 4.05
N HIS A 81 2.23 -26.32 4.33
CA HIS A 81 1.78 -25.83 5.64
C HIS A 81 2.66 -26.04 6.92
N PRO A 82 3.99 -25.76 6.96
CA PRO A 82 4.63 -25.52 8.24
C PRO A 82 4.29 -24.11 8.76
N ASP A 83 3.81 -24.01 10.01
CA ASP A 83 3.41 -22.77 10.71
C ASP A 83 4.34 -21.54 10.51
N PRO A 84 5.69 -21.65 10.53
CA PRO A 84 6.55 -20.47 10.30
C PRO A 84 6.47 -19.89 8.88
N ARG A 85 6.29 -20.73 7.84
CA ARG A 85 6.12 -20.24 6.47
C ARG A 85 4.75 -19.58 6.29
N ASN A 86 3.73 -20.09 6.98
CA ASN A 86 2.41 -19.49 6.99
C ASN A 86 2.43 -18.06 7.55
N ARG A 87 3.12 -17.85 8.68
CA ARG A 87 3.26 -16.51 9.28
C ARG A 87 4.07 -15.57 8.41
N ALA A 88 5.13 -16.05 7.78
CA ALA A 88 5.98 -15.22 6.93
C ALA A 88 5.25 -14.71 5.68
N TRP A 89 4.45 -15.54 5.00
CA TRP A 89 3.70 -15.05 3.82
C TRP A 89 2.64 -14.02 4.22
N VAL A 90 1.93 -14.22 5.34
CA VAL A 90 0.96 -13.24 5.85
C VAL A 90 1.66 -11.92 6.16
N ALA A 91 2.82 -11.98 6.84
CA ALA A 91 3.61 -10.80 7.17
C ALA A 91 4.08 -10.03 5.92
N LEU A 92 4.57 -10.73 4.90
CA LEU A 92 4.97 -10.14 3.62
C LEU A 92 3.78 -9.53 2.88
N ALA A 93 2.62 -10.19 2.88
CA ALA A 93 1.42 -9.64 2.26
C ALA A 93 0.97 -8.35 2.96
N ILE A 94 1.03 -8.30 4.31
CA ILE A 94 0.77 -7.07 5.08
C ILE A 94 1.77 -5.98 4.73
N ALA A 95 3.07 -6.27 4.73
CA ALA A 95 4.11 -5.29 4.38
C ALA A 95 3.98 -4.77 2.94
N GLY A 96 3.63 -5.65 2.00
CA GLY A 96 3.34 -5.29 0.61
C GLY A 96 2.14 -4.36 0.51
N LEU A 97 1.06 -4.64 1.24
CA LEU A 97 -0.10 -3.74 1.34
C LEU A 97 0.23 -2.41 2.02
N SER A 98 1.12 -2.39 3.03
CA SER A 98 1.61 -1.16 3.66
C SER A 98 2.35 -0.28 2.65
N CYS A 99 3.22 -0.86 1.80
CA CYS A 99 3.90 -0.13 0.74
C CYS A 99 2.91 0.37 -0.34
N SER A 100 1.96 -0.48 -0.74
CA SER A 100 0.87 -0.10 -1.65
C SER A 100 0.03 1.05 -1.10
N ALA A 101 -0.22 1.08 0.21
CA ALA A 101 -0.95 2.16 0.85
C ALA A 101 -0.21 3.49 0.75
N THR A 102 1.11 3.51 0.94
CA THR A 102 1.93 4.70 0.72
C THR A 102 1.77 5.22 -0.71
N VAL A 103 1.93 4.36 -1.72
CA VAL A 103 1.79 4.74 -3.15
C VAL A 103 0.38 5.22 -3.48
N ALA A 104 -0.64 4.52 -2.97
CA ALA A 104 -2.03 4.87 -3.21
C ALA A 104 -2.38 6.21 -2.58
N ILE A 105 -2.07 6.43 -1.29
CA ILE A 105 -2.51 7.59 -0.50
C ILE A 105 -1.72 8.85 -0.85
N TRP A 106 -0.40 8.75 -1.05
CA TRP A 106 0.42 9.93 -1.29
C TRP A 106 -0.01 10.66 -2.57
N PRO A 107 -0.03 12.00 -2.61
CA PRO A 107 -0.35 12.75 -3.82
C PRO A 107 0.63 12.46 -4.97
N CYS A 108 0.14 12.61 -6.19
CA CYS A 108 0.93 12.48 -7.41
C CYS A 108 1.41 13.88 -7.82
N ASP A 109 2.66 14.24 -7.49
CA ASP A 109 3.19 15.58 -7.77
C ASP A 109 4.16 15.58 -8.95
N THR A 110 4.71 14.41 -9.31
CA THR A 110 5.70 14.24 -10.38
C THR A 110 5.32 13.12 -11.36
N VAL A 111 5.98 13.10 -12.51
CA VAL A 111 5.86 12.01 -13.48
C VAL A 111 6.33 10.66 -12.90
N HIS A 112 7.34 10.69 -12.02
CA HIS A 112 7.82 9.48 -11.34
C HIS A 112 6.76 8.88 -10.41
N ASP A 113 6.03 9.73 -9.69
CA ASP A 113 4.89 9.32 -8.86
C ASP A 113 3.77 8.70 -9.71
N ALA A 114 3.49 9.32 -10.86
CA ALA A 114 2.49 8.83 -11.80
C ALA A 114 2.84 7.44 -12.32
N HIS A 115 4.10 7.24 -12.73
CA HIS A 115 4.61 5.94 -13.14
C HIS A 115 4.51 4.89 -12.02
N ALA A 116 4.85 5.24 -10.78
CA ALA A 116 4.74 4.32 -9.64
C ALA A 116 3.29 3.84 -9.42
N LYS A 117 2.33 4.78 -9.39
CA LYS A 117 0.89 4.47 -9.23
C LYS A 117 0.37 3.63 -10.39
N MET A 118 0.69 4.01 -11.64
CA MET A 118 0.27 3.27 -12.83
C MET A 118 0.81 1.83 -12.85
N ALA A 119 2.09 1.66 -12.55
CA ALA A 119 2.71 0.34 -12.57
C ALA A 119 2.16 -0.56 -11.45
N LEU A 120 1.86 -0.01 -10.26
CA LEU A 120 1.25 -0.79 -9.19
C LEU A 120 -0.22 -1.14 -9.48
N ALA A 121 -0.97 -0.23 -10.10
CA ALA A 121 -2.33 -0.50 -10.57
C ALA A 121 -2.38 -1.66 -11.57
N GLU A 122 -1.41 -1.73 -12.46
CA GLU A 122 -1.27 -2.82 -13.42
C GLU A 122 -0.78 -4.12 -12.79
N ALA A 123 0.26 -4.06 -11.94
CA ALA A 123 0.79 -5.25 -11.30
C ALA A 123 -0.24 -5.94 -10.41
N GLY A 124 -1.15 -5.17 -9.82
CA GLY A 124 -2.30 -5.67 -9.05
C GLY A 124 -3.56 -5.90 -9.88
N ALA A 125 -3.54 -5.70 -11.19
CA ALA A 125 -4.75 -5.79 -12.00
C ALA A 125 -5.33 -7.20 -11.93
N LEU A 126 -6.60 -7.27 -11.56
CA LEU A 126 -7.40 -8.48 -11.70
C LEU A 126 -7.65 -8.69 -13.19
N HIS A 127 -6.83 -9.55 -13.79
CA HIS A 127 -7.14 -10.11 -15.09
C HIS A 127 -8.28 -11.08 -14.83
N GLY A 128 -9.44 -10.88 -15.49
CA GLY A 128 -10.47 -11.92 -15.50
C GLY A 128 -9.79 -13.22 -15.93
N ASP A 129 -10.11 -14.34 -15.27
CA ASP A 129 -9.61 -15.67 -15.63
C ASP A 129 -9.48 -15.76 -17.13
N ASP A 130 -8.31 -16.19 -17.62
CA ASP A 130 -7.93 -16.33 -19.04
C ASP A 130 -9.13 -16.74 -19.89
N ALA A 131 -9.91 -15.75 -20.30
CA ALA A 131 -11.05 -16.00 -21.11
C ALA A 131 -10.46 -16.15 -22.49
N GLU A 132 -10.52 -17.39 -22.99
CA GLU A 132 -10.24 -17.71 -24.37
C GLU A 132 -10.76 -16.57 -25.25
N ARG A 133 -9.86 -15.96 -26.03
CA ARG A 133 -10.15 -14.83 -26.93
C ARG A 133 -11.49 -15.06 -27.64
N GLY A 134 -12.55 -14.42 -27.17
CA GLY A 134 -13.87 -14.57 -27.78
C GLY A 134 -15.05 -14.28 -26.87
N GLU A 135 -14.95 -14.58 -25.57
CA GLU A 135 -16.03 -14.32 -24.61
C GLU A 135 -15.47 -13.54 -23.44
N ALA A 136 -15.79 -12.26 -23.30
CA ALA A 136 -15.53 -11.56 -22.05
C ALA A 136 -16.55 -12.09 -21.02
N PRO A 137 -16.15 -12.89 -20.01
CA PRO A 137 -17.07 -13.23 -18.93
C PRO A 137 -17.57 -11.92 -18.36
N MET A 138 -18.89 -11.77 -18.25
CA MET A 138 -19.44 -10.58 -17.60
C MET A 138 -18.85 -10.52 -16.19
N LEU A 139 -18.03 -9.50 -15.93
CA LEU A 139 -17.50 -9.24 -14.60
C LEU A 139 -18.67 -9.18 -13.62
N ASP A 140 -18.63 -9.99 -12.57
CA ASP A 140 -19.63 -9.88 -11.51
C ASP A 140 -19.53 -8.50 -10.82
N ALA A 141 -20.60 -8.13 -10.10
CA ALA A 141 -20.69 -6.82 -9.49
C ALA A 141 -19.60 -6.55 -8.44
N ALA A 142 -19.12 -7.59 -7.75
CA ALA A 142 -18.08 -7.47 -6.72
C ALA A 142 -16.71 -7.23 -7.36
N ALA A 143 -16.34 -8.01 -8.37
CA ALA A 143 -15.14 -7.84 -9.18
C ALA A 143 -15.11 -6.48 -9.87
N ALA A 144 -16.23 -6.06 -10.47
CA ALA A 144 -16.36 -4.74 -11.08
C ALA A 144 -16.14 -3.61 -10.06
N THR A 145 -16.69 -3.75 -8.84
CA THR A 145 -16.50 -2.78 -7.75
C THR A 145 -15.04 -2.73 -7.31
N ARG A 146 -14.40 -3.89 -7.12
CA ARG A 146 -12.99 -4.01 -6.74
C ARG A 146 -12.06 -3.35 -7.78
N ILE A 147 -12.30 -3.60 -9.07
CA ILE A 147 -11.55 -2.96 -10.17
C ILE A 147 -11.74 -1.44 -10.15
N ARG A 148 -12.96 -0.94 -9.94
CA ARG A 148 -13.21 0.52 -9.86
C ARG A 148 -12.49 1.15 -8.67
N LEU A 149 -12.54 0.52 -7.50
CA LEU A 149 -11.85 1.01 -6.31
C LEU A 149 -10.34 1.03 -6.49
N GLN A 150 -9.76 -0.02 -7.07
CA GLN A 150 -8.33 -0.06 -7.40
C GLN A 150 -7.94 1.05 -8.37
N ARG A 151 -8.68 1.21 -9.47
CA ARG A 151 -8.42 2.28 -10.45
C ARG A 151 -8.53 3.66 -9.84
N ALA A 152 -9.50 3.88 -8.94
CA ALA A 152 -9.64 5.14 -8.22
C ALA A 152 -8.50 5.38 -7.21
N ALA A 153 -8.04 4.33 -6.51
CA ALA A 153 -6.94 4.42 -5.55
C ALA A 153 -5.60 4.82 -6.20
N TYR A 154 -5.35 4.34 -7.42
CA TYR A 154 -4.14 4.64 -8.20
C TYR A 154 -4.39 5.64 -9.34
N ALA A 155 -5.47 6.42 -9.26
CA ALA A 155 -5.78 7.41 -10.27
C ALA A 155 -4.66 8.45 -10.37
N VAL A 156 -4.25 8.74 -11.61
CA VAL A 156 -3.28 9.78 -11.96
C VAL A 156 -3.95 10.78 -12.89
N ASP A 157 -3.54 12.05 -12.80
CA ASP A 157 -4.02 13.07 -13.72
C ASP A 157 -3.53 12.72 -15.15
N PRO A 158 -4.43 12.57 -16.15
CA PRO A 158 -4.05 12.29 -17.52
C PRO A 158 -3.07 13.30 -18.12
N LEU A 159 -3.07 14.55 -17.64
CA LEU A 159 -2.13 15.59 -18.11
C LEU A 159 -0.70 15.36 -17.61
N MET A 160 -0.50 14.57 -16.56
CA MET A 160 0.83 14.22 -16.05
C MET A 160 1.42 12.97 -16.70
N VAL A 161 0.62 12.19 -17.43
CA VAL A 161 1.08 10.92 -18.02
C VAL A 161 1.85 11.22 -19.31
N PRO A 162 3.17 10.96 -19.36
CA PRO A 162 3.93 11.12 -20.60
C PRO A 162 3.45 10.09 -21.64
N PRO A 163 3.57 10.40 -22.95
CA PRO A 163 3.27 9.42 -23.98
C PRO A 163 4.14 8.18 -23.78
N GLY A 164 3.59 6.99 -24.08
CA GLY A 164 4.32 5.73 -23.94
C GLY A 164 5.62 5.70 -24.78
N PRO A 165 6.51 4.73 -24.53
CA PRO A 165 7.71 4.54 -25.32
C PRO A 165 7.38 4.50 -26.82
N ALA A 166 8.21 5.16 -27.63
CA ALA A 166 8.02 5.16 -29.07
C ALA A 166 7.95 3.73 -29.60
N ALA A 167 7.07 3.49 -30.58
CA ALA A 167 7.03 2.21 -31.26
C ALA A 167 8.39 1.95 -31.93
N PRO A 168 8.90 0.70 -31.87
CA PRO A 168 10.15 0.38 -32.52
C PRO A 168 10.04 0.59 -34.04
N SER A 169 11.09 1.15 -34.62
CA SER A 169 11.28 1.32 -36.06
C SER A 169 11.77 0.03 -36.72
N GLN A 170 11.77 0.01 -38.06
CA GLN A 170 12.24 -1.16 -38.83
C GLN A 170 13.73 -1.48 -38.61
N ASP A 171 14.50 -0.49 -38.17
CA ASP A 171 15.95 -0.62 -37.93
C ASP A 171 16.28 -1.00 -36.48
N ASP A 172 15.29 -1.00 -35.58
CA ASP A 172 15.50 -1.29 -34.16
C ASP A 172 15.71 -2.78 -33.91
N ARG A 173 16.77 -3.09 -33.13
CA ARG A 173 17.13 -4.45 -32.71
C ARG A 173 16.82 -4.64 -31.23
N GLY A 174 16.80 -5.89 -30.78
CA GLY A 174 16.60 -6.20 -29.35
C GLY A 174 15.15 -6.04 -28.89
N LEU A 175 14.19 -6.17 -29.81
CA LEU A 175 12.74 -5.99 -29.58
C LEU A 175 12.18 -6.83 -28.42
N ALA A 176 12.83 -7.96 -28.08
CA ALA A 176 12.46 -8.80 -26.95
C ALA A 176 12.59 -8.11 -25.57
N HIS A 177 13.39 -7.03 -25.49
CA HIS A 177 13.59 -6.24 -24.26
C HIS A 177 13.13 -4.80 -24.45
N TRP A 178 12.33 -4.51 -25.48
CA TRP A 178 11.83 -3.17 -25.70
C TRP A 178 10.86 -2.79 -24.58
N PRO A 179 11.02 -1.63 -23.95
CA PRO A 179 10.12 -1.22 -22.88
C PRO A 179 8.73 -0.98 -23.47
N VAL A 180 7.74 -1.73 -23.00
CA VAL A 180 6.33 -1.46 -23.31
C VAL A 180 5.87 -0.20 -22.55
N ARG A 181 6.55 0.13 -21.44
CA ARG A 181 6.22 1.23 -20.52
C ARG A 181 7.49 1.88 -19.99
N HIS A 182 7.38 3.12 -19.51
CA HIS A 182 8.49 3.85 -18.87
C HIS A 182 8.96 3.24 -17.55
N PHE A 183 8.07 2.51 -16.88
CA PHE A 183 8.33 1.84 -15.61
C PHE A 183 7.43 0.60 -15.53
N ASP A 184 8.04 -0.59 -15.61
CA ASP A 184 7.36 -1.87 -15.46
C ASP A 184 7.94 -2.61 -14.27
N LEU A 185 7.08 -2.90 -13.29
CA LEU A 185 7.51 -3.59 -12.08
C LEU A 185 7.87 -5.06 -12.36
N ALA A 186 7.36 -5.68 -13.44
CA ALA A 186 7.71 -7.05 -13.82
C ALA A 186 9.18 -7.20 -14.22
N ASP A 187 9.79 -6.15 -14.78
CA ASP A 187 11.21 -6.14 -15.13
C ASP A 187 12.12 -5.93 -13.91
N LEU A 188 11.56 -5.39 -12.81
CA LEU A 188 12.30 -4.97 -11.62
C LEU A 188 12.20 -5.96 -10.45
N THR A 189 11.28 -6.92 -10.52
CA THR A 189 11.10 -7.95 -9.50
C THR A 189 11.17 -9.36 -10.10
N PRO A 190 11.69 -10.34 -9.35
CA PRO A 190 11.65 -11.71 -9.84
C PRO A 190 10.18 -12.19 -9.99
N PRO A 191 9.88 -13.13 -10.90
CA PRO A 191 8.51 -13.61 -11.12
C PRO A 191 7.85 -14.20 -9.86
N SER A 192 6.53 -14.04 -9.73
CA SER A 192 5.77 -14.50 -8.54
C SER A 192 5.66 -16.03 -8.38
N ALA A 193 6.01 -16.80 -9.42
CA ALA A 193 6.11 -18.25 -9.39
C ALA A 193 7.60 -18.66 -9.40
N GLY A 194 7.97 -19.65 -8.57
CA GLY A 194 9.34 -20.14 -8.48
C GLY A 194 9.74 -20.53 -7.06
N GLU A 195 11.04 -20.75 -6.86
CA GLU A 195 11.61 -21.08 -5.54
C GLU A 195 11.49 -19.88 -4.57
N VAL A 196 11.22 -20.18 -3.31
CA VAL A 196 11.23 -19.21 -2.20
C VAL A 196 12.62 -18.59 -2.10
N LEU A 197 12.69 -17.26 -2.09
CA LEU A 197 13.96 -16.53 -2.05
C LEU A 197 14.47 -16.32 -0.63
N LEU A 198 13.59 -16.39 0.37
CA LEU A 198 13.94 -16.15 1.77
C LEU A 198 14.64 -17.35 2.43
N SER A 199 15.70 -17.06 3.17
CA SER A 199 16.36 -18.00 4.07
C SER A 199 15.46 -18.33 5.30
N PRO A 200 15.71 -19.46 6.00
CA PRO A 200 14.99 -19.78 7.24
C PRO A 200 15.05 -18.69 8.32
N ARG A 201 16.17 -17.95 8.40
CA ARG A 201 16.34 -16.83 9.34
C ARG A 201 15.41 -15.66 8.97
N GLU A 202 15.31 -15.33 7.69
CA GLU A 202 14.42 -14.27 7.22
C GLU A 202 12.94 -14.65 7.37
N ILE A 203 12.58 -15.91 7.11
CA ILE A 203 11.24 -16.45 7.38
C ILE A 203 10.88 -16.26 8.87
N ALA A 204 11.82 -16.57 9.78
CA ALA A 204 11.60 -16.36 11.21
C ALA A 204 11.44 -14.87 11.56
N ARG A 205 12.23 -13.99 10.93
CA ARG A 205 12.15 -12.52 11.12
C ARG A 205 10.80 -11.95 10.67
N TRP A 206 10.27 -12.39 9.53
CA TRP A 206 8.91 -12.05 9.10
C TRP A 206 7.84 -12.60 10.04
N GLY A 207 8.08 -13.77 10.66
CA GLY A 207 7.23 -14.27 11.74
C GLY A 207 7.21 -13.37 12.98
N LEU A 208 8.29 -12.62 13.27
CA LEU A 208 8.34 -11.63 14.35
C LEU A 208 7.61 -10.33 14.00
N PHE A 209 7.72 -9.88 12.74
CA PHE A 209 6.94 -8.74 12.23
C PHE A 209 5.44 -8.90 12.53
N LEU A 210 4.88 -10.08 12.23
CA LEU A 210 3.45 -10.35 12.44
C LEU A 210 3.04 -10.31 13.92
N LYS A 211 3.99 -10.50 14.85
CA LYS A 211 3.74 -10.39 16.30
C LYS A 211 3.80 -8.95 16.80
N ALA A 212 4.43 -8.05 16.03
CA ALA A 212 4.53 -6.63 16.34
C ALA A 212 3.33 -5.85 15.76
N GLU A 213 2.13 -6.38 15.97
CA GLU A 213 0.88 -5.75 15.53
C GLU A 213 0.73 -4.34 16.15
N PRO A 214 0.39 -3.31 15.36
CA PRO A 214 0.19 -1.97 15.89
C PRO A 214 -1.07 -1.91 16.75
N PRO A 215 -1.10 -1.11 17.84
CA PRO A 215 -2.30 -0.97 18.66
C PRO A 215 -3.41 -0.21 17.92
N PHE A 216 -4.54 -0.87 17.62
CA PHE A 216 -5.61 -0.27 16.79
C PHE A 216 -6.27 0.93 17.46
N GLU A 217 -6.43 0.91 18.80
CA GLU A 217 -7.05 2.03 19.54
C GLU A 217 -6.27 3.33 19.35
N GLY A 218 -4.95 3.31 19.56
CA GLY A 218 -4.09 4.49 19.35
C GLY A 218 -4.09 4.96 17.89
N ARG A 219 -4.16 4.02 16.93
CA ARG A 219 -4.30 4.37 15.51
C ARG A 219 -5.62 5.03 15.20
N PHE A 220 -6.71 4.54 15.78
CA PHE A 220 -8.03 5.09 15.55
C PHE A 220 -8.14 6.52 16.10
N VAL A 221 -7.62 6.76 17.32
CA VAL A 221 -7.51 8.11 17.90
C VAL A 221 -6.73 9.04 16.97
N ARG A 222 -5.61 8.56 16.41
CA ARG A 222 -4.81 9.35 15.44
C ARG A 222 -5.59 9.66 14.17
N VAL A 223 -6.39 8.72 13.65
CA VAL A 223 -7.26 8.96 12.47
C VAL A 223 -8.25 10.09 12.78
N GLU A 224 -8.96 10.02 13.90
CA GLU A 224 -9.94 11.04 14.30
C GLU A 224 -9.29 12.40 14.47
N GLN A 225 -8.15 12.45 15.18
CA GLN A 225 -7.43 13.69 15.45
C GLN A 225 -6.92 14.33 14.16
N MET A 226 -6.30 13.57 13.26
CA MET A 226 -5.77 14.09 12.00
C MET A 226 -6.88 14.56 11.05
N PHE A 227 -8.03 13.88 11.00
CA PHE A 227 -9.19 14.38 10.24
C PHE A 227 -9.75 15.67 10.82
N ALA A 228 -9.87 15.78 12.15
CA ALA A 228 -10.33 17.00 12.81
C ALA A 228 -9.37 18.18 12.54
N ILE A 229 -8.06 17.95 12.59
CA ILE A 229 -7.04 18.95 12.25
C ILE A 229 -7.16 19.35 10.77
N ALA A 230 -7.27 18.39 9.85
CA ALA A 230 -7.42 18.66 8.43
C ALA A 230 -8.65 19.53 8.13
N ASP A 231 -9.79 19.20 8.72
CA ASP A 231 -11.04 19.97 8.53
C ASP A 231 -10.91 21.40 9.07
N ARG A 232 -10.28 21.57 10.25
CA ARG A 232 -10.03 22.90 10.81
C ARG A 232 -9.10 23.72 9.93
N LEU A 233 -7.99 23.14 9.47
CA LEU A 233 -7.04 23.80 8.56
C LEU A 233 -7.69 24.17 7.24
N ARG A 234 -8.58 23.32 6.71
CA ARG A 234 -9.34 23.60 5.48
C ARG A 234 -10.26 24.81 5.64
N VAL A 235 -10.94 24.94 6.77
CA VAL A 235 -11.79 26.12 7.06
C VAL A 235 -10.95 27.38 7.17
N LEU A 236 -9.84 27.32 7.92
CA LEU A 236 -8.92 28.45 8.08
C LEU A 236 -8.31 28.89 6.75
N ALA A 237 -7.91 27.93 5.90
CA ALA A 237 -7.36 28.22 4.58
C ALA A 237 -8.35 28.93 3.64
N ARG A 238 -9.66 28.68 3.79
CA ARG A 238 -10.70 29.37 3.00
C ARG A 238 -10.95 30.81 3.46
N GLN A 239 -10.62 31.12 4.71
CA GLN A 239 -10.84 32.42 5.32
C GLN A 239 -9.61 33.33 5.26
N ALA A 240 -8.44 32.80 4.88
CA ALA A 240 -7.20 33.54 4.84
C ALA A 240 -7.07 34.38 3.56
N GLU A 241 -6.86 35.71 3.71
CA GLU A 241 -6.58 36.63 2.60
C GLU A 241 -5.13 36.49 2.11
N ASP A 242 -4.17 36.26 3.01
CA ASP A 242 -2.76 35.93 2.72
C ASP A 242 -2.35 34.62 3.45
N GLY A 243 -1.49 33.80 2.84
CA GLY A 243 -0.93 32.60 3.51
C GLY A 243 -1.75 31.30 3.41
N ALA A 244 -2.78 31.24 2.55
CA ALA A 244 -3.61 30.03 2.35
C ALA A 244 -2.84 28.81 1.80
N ARG A 245 -1.62 28.97 1.29
CA ARG A 245 -0.82 27.86 0.75
C ARG A 245 -0.34 26.91 1.83
N ASP A 246 0.29 27.43 2.89
CA ASP A 246 0.84 26.58 3.95
C ASP A 246 -0.27 25.89 4.74
N LEU A 247 -1.40 26.56 4.96
CA LEU A 247 -2.59 25.93 5.57
C LEU A 247 -3.18 24.82 4.70
N ARG A 248 -3.17 24.97 3.36
CA ARG A 248 -3.58 23.89 2.44
C ARG A 248 -2.61 22.72 2.45
N TRP A 249 -1.30 22.99 2.44
CA TRP A 249 -0.29 21.94 2.50
C TRP A 249 -0.29 21.22 3.86
N ALA A 250 -0.53 21.94 4.96
CA ALA A 250 -0.72 21.33 6.27
C ALA A 250 -2.00 20.49 6.32
N CYS A 251 -3.09 20.96 5.71
CA CYS A 251 -4.34 20.20 5.57
C CYS A 251 -4.09 18.89 4.81
N GLU A 252 -3.38 18.94 3.68
CA GLU A 252 -2.98 17.74 2.93
C GLU A 252 -2.08 16.81 3.77
N GLY A 253 -1.09 17.35 4.49
CA GLY A 253 -0.24 16.57 5.39
C GLY A 253 -1.04 15.83 6.47
N ALA A 254 -2.01 16.51 7.09
CA ALA A 254 -2.91 15.90 8.07
C ALA A 254 -3.80 14.81 7.43
N LEU A 255 -4.33 15.03 6.23
CA LEU A 255 -5.08 13.99 5.51
C LEU A 255 -4.22 12.77 5.20
N ILE A 256 -2.99 12.96 4.70
CA ILE A 256 -2.07 11.84 4.45
C ILE A 256 -1.84 11.04 5.73
N LEU A 257 -1.56 11.70 6.86
CA LEU A 257 -1.37 11.02 8.15
C LEU A 257 -2.63 10.25 8.60
N ALA A 258 -3.81 10.87 8.47
CA ALA A 258 -5.08 10.23 8.79
C ALA A 258 -5.29 8.96 7.94
N TYR A 259 -5.08 9.06 6.63
CA TYR A 259 -5.27 7.94 5.72
C TYR A 259 -4.19 6.85 5.87
N LEU A 260 -2.94 7.18 6.20
CA LEU A 260 -1.92 6.17 6.48
C LEU A 260 -2.24 5.42 7.79
N ALA A 261 -2.70 6.12 8.84
CA ALA A 261 -3.15 5.48 10.07
C ALA A 261 -4.40 4.61 9.84
N ALA A 262 -5.34 5.07 9.01
CA ALA A 262 -6.49 4.29 8.57
C ALA A 262 -6.08 3.04 7.79
N ALA A 263 -5.06 3.13 6.93
CA ALA A 263 -4.53 2.00 6.19
C ALA A 263 -3.93 0.94 7.12
N GLN A 264 -3.25 1.34 8.21
CA GLN A 264 -2.76 0.40 9.21
C GLN A 264 -3.91 -0.42 9.80
N ILE A 265 -5.00 0.22 10.20
CA ILE A 265 -6.19 -0.48 10.73
C ILE A 265 -6.85 -1.35 9.64
N ALA A 266 -6.92 -0.87 8.40
CA ALA A 266 -7.53 -1.61 7.30
C ALA A 266 -6.76 -2.90 6.98
N ILE A 267 -5.44 -2.82 6.90
CA ILE A 267 -4.54 -3.90 6.45
C ILE A 267 -4.35 -4.96 7.53
N TRP A 268 -4.09 -4.56 8.77
CA TRP A 268 -3.73 -5.52 9.81
C TRP A 268 -4.91 -6.43 10.14
N PRO A 269 -4.71 -7.76 10.21
CA PRO A 269 -5.79 -8.68 10.53
C PRO A 269 -6.34 -8.47 11.96
N ALA A 270 -7.64 -8.73 12.18
CA ALA A 270 -8.27 -8.62 13.51
C ALA A 270 -9.06 -9.89 13.85
N LEU A 271 -9.05 -10.31 15.12
CA LEU A 271 -9.84 -11.45 15.60
C LEU A 271 -11.31 -11.07 15.76
N LYS A 272 -12.23 -11.99 15.48
CA LYS A 272 -13.68 -11.75 15.71
C LYS A 272 -13.94 -11.43 17.18
N HIS A 273 -14.87 -10.51 17.43
CA HIS A 273 -15.27 -10.07 18.78
C HIS A 273 -14.15 -9.42 19.62
N SER A 274 -13.08 -8.96 18.98
CA SER A 274 -11.98 -8.24 19.62
C SER A 274 -12.18 -6.71 19.59
N ALA A 275 -11.35 -5.98 20.34
CA ALA A 275 -11.32 -4.52 20.26
C ALA A 275 -10.85 -4.05 18.88
N GLU A 276 -9.94 -4.79 18.25
CA GLU A 276 -9.40 -4.54 16.91
C GLU A 276 -10.49 -4.71 15.85
N ALA A 277 -11.36 -5.70 15.98
CA ALA A 277 -12.53 -5.87 15.11
C ALA A 277 -13.48 -4.67 15.21
N LYS A 278 -13.74 -4.20 16.44
CA LYS A 278 -14.56 -3.01 16.67
C LYS A 278 -13.92 -1.76 16.05
N ALA A 279 -12.61 -1.59 16.18
CA ALA A 279 -11.89 -0.48 15.54
C ALA A 279 -11.98 -0.54 14.00
N LYS A 280 -11.95 -1.73 13.38
CA LYS A 280 -12.21 -1.88 11.94
C LYS A 280 -13.63 -1.48 11.55
N GLU A 281 -14.65 -1.82 12.35
CA GLU A 281 -16.03 -1.39 12.11
C GLU A 281 -16.17 0.14 12.23
N GLN A 282 -15.55 0.73 13.25
CA GLN A 282 -15.51 2.18 13.43
C GLN A 282 -14.76 2.88 12.28
N LEU A 283 -13.70 2.27 11.76
CA LEU A 283 -12.98 2.76 10.59
C LEU A 283 -13.91 2.84 9.36
N VAL A 284 -14.73 1.82 9.12
CA VAL A 284 -15.69 1.83 8.01
C VAL A 284 -16.65 3.01 8.13
N THR A 285 -17.18 3.25 9.35
CA THR A 285 -18.08 4.36 9.63
C THR A 285 -17.41 5.70 9.32
N ILE A 286 -16.22 5.97 9.87
CA ILE A 286 -15.56 7.28 9.68
C ILE A 286 -15.19 7.52 8.21
N ILE A 287 -14.74 6.49 7.48
CA ILE A 287 -14.40 6.60 6.05
C ILE A 287 -15.65 6.81 5.18
N ASN A 288 -16.79 6.23 5.56
CA ASN A 288 -18.09 6.51 4.92
C ASN A 288 -18.55 7.94 5.18
N GLU A 289 -18.35 8.48 6.38
CA GLU A 289 -18.64 9.89 6.68
C GLU A 289 -17.75 10.84 5.86
N ARG A 290 -16.53 10.43 5.50
CA ARG A 290 -15.65 11.20 4.58
C ARG A 290 -16.14 11.20 3.12
N ALA A 291 -17.04 10.30 2.70
CA ALA A 291 -17.50 10.20 1.31
C ALA A 291 -18.15 11.49 0.78
N SER A 292 -18.79 12.27 1.66
CA SER A 292 -19.40 13.56 1.33
C SER A 292 -18.48 14.77 1.61
N ARG A 293 -17.26 14.53 2.11
CA ARG A 293 -16.26 15.56 2.38
C ARG A 293 -15.40 15.79 1.14
N GLY A 294 -14.82 16.99 1.02
CA GLY A 294 -13.90 17.35 -0.07
C GLY A 294 -12.51 16.72 0.06
N ASP A 295 -12.42 15.48 0.52
CA ASP A 295 -11.16 14.74 0.62
C ASP A 295 -10.79 14.13 -0.73
N PRO A 296 -9.50 13.98 -1.05
CA PRO A 296 -9.07 13.41 -2.32
C PRO A 296 -9.66 12.00 -2.53
N GLY A 297 -10.32 11.80 -3.67
CA GLY A 297 -11.01 10.56 -3.99
C GLY A 297 -10.09 9.33 -3.99
N HIS A 298 -8.82 9.51 -4.37
CA HIS A 298 -7.83 8.43 -4.37
C HIS A 298 -7.50 7.92 -2.97
N MET A 299 -7.42 8.80 -1.96
CA MET A 299 -7.16 8.41 -0.57
C MET A 299 -8.34 7.62 0.01
N GLN A 300 -9.55 8.07 -0.29
CA GLN A 300 -10.79 7.38 0.09
C GLN A 300 -10.92 6.01 -0.58
N ALA A 301 -10.60 5.92 -1.87
CA ALA A 301 -10.60 4.68 -2.61
C ALA A 301 -9.50 3.73 -2.12
N ALA A 302 -8.33 4.25 -1.74
CA ALA A 302 -7.21 3.48 -1.20
C ALA A 302 -7.63 2.68 0.04
N ILE A 303 -8.29 3.30 1.03
CA ILE A 303 -8.71 2.55 2.24
C ILE A 303 -9.70 1.45 1.90
N ARG A 304 -10.68 1.73 1.04
CA ARG A 304 -11.68 0.73 0.61
C ARG A 304 -11.02 -0.42 -0.13
N HIS A 305 -10.11 -0.11 -1.05
CA HIS A 305 -9.33 -1.10 -1.80
C HIS A 305 -8.47 -1.95 -0.86
N LEU A 306 -7.67 -1.33 0.00
CA LEU A 306 -6.77 -2.01 0.93
C LEU A 306 -7.53 -2.89 1.93
N TYR A 307 -8.68 -2.43 2.44
CA TYR A 307 -9.52 -3.24 3.33
C TYR A 307 -9.98 -4.53 2.64
N THR A 308 -10.38 -4.44 1.37
CA THR A 308 -10.76 -5.61 0.56
C THR A 308 -9.56 -6.51 0.27
N GLU A 309 -8.41 -5.95 -0.11
CA GLU A 309 -7.20 -6.76 -0.37
C GLU A 309 -6.69 -7.47 0.89
N ALA A 310 -6.79 -6.82 2.06
CA ALA A 310 -6.35 -7.35 3.34
C ALA A 310 -7.14 -8.59 3.81
N ALA A 311 -8.32 -8.84 3.24
CA ALA A 311 -9.08 -10.07 3.48
C ALA A 311 -8.25 -11.32 3.14
N TRP A 312 -7.43 -11.25 2.10
CA TRP A 312 -6.61 -12.37 1.65
C TRP A 312 -5.55 -12.81 2.67
N PRO A 313 -4.64 -11.95 3.16
CA PRO A 313 -3.74 -12.30 4.25
C PRO A 313 -4.47 -12.61 5.57
N ALA A 314 -5.62 -11.99 5.84
CA ALA A 314 -6.41 -12.28 7.03
C ALA A 314 -6.99 -13.71 7.04
N HIS A 315 -7.30 -14.31 5.89
CA HIS A 315 -7.68 -15.73 5.81
C HIS A 315 -6.52 -16.67 6.16
N GLY A 316 -5.28 -16.27 5.83
CA GLY A 316 -4.07 -16.99 6.18
C GLY A 316 -3.72 -16.93 7.66
N TRP A 317 -4.10 -15.83 8.31
CA TRP A 317 -3.91 -15.61 9.72
C TRP A 317 -5.05 -16.26 10.51
N ARG A 318 -4.78 -17.34 11.24
CA ARG A 318 -5.77 -18.05 12.09
C ARG A 318 -7.17 -18.19 11.42
N PRO A 319 -7.27 -19.08 10.41
CA PRO A 319 -8.50 -19.26 9.64
C PRO A 319 -9.73 -19.41 10.54
N THR A 320 -10.87 -18.84 10.14
CA THR A 320 -12.17 -18.83 10.85
C THR A 320 -12.28 -17.90 12.08
N ALA A 321 -11.16 -17.56 12.72
CA ALA A 321 -11.14 -16.68 13.89
C ALA A 321 -10.98 -15.19 13.53
N THR A 322 -10.73 -14.87 12.27
CA THR A 322 -10.46 -13.51 11.78
C THR A 322 -11.66 -12.84 11.13
N VAL A 323 -11.73 -11.51 11.25
CA VAL A 323 -12.71 -10.70 10.54
C VAL A 323 -12.36 -10.68 9.05
N VAL A 324 -13.29 -11.14 8.23
CA VAL A 324 -13.21 -11.12 6.77
C VAL A 324 -14.55 -10.67 6.20
N ASN A 325 -15.08 -9.57 6.75
CA ASN A 325 -16.36 -9.03 6.30
C ASN A 325 -16.11 -8.11 5.10
N GLU A 326 -17.02 -8.13 4.13
CA GLU A 326 -17.13 -7.09 3.12
C GLU A 326 -17.98 -5.95 3.69
N PRO A 327 -17.39 -4.79 4.05
CA PRO A 327 -18.14 -3.70 4.62
C PRO A 327 -19.02 -3.01 3.56
N SER A 328 -20.15 -2.44 4.00
CA SER A 328 -21.00 -1.62 3.15
C SER A 328 -20.39 -0.22 2.98
N TRP A 329 -19.78 0.01 1.82
CA TRP A 329 -19.18 1.29 1.46
C TRP A 329 -20.18 2.22 0.78
N ILE A 330 -20.24 3.48 1.23
CA ILE A 330 -20.94 4.55 0.50
C ILE A 330 -20.13 4.87 -0.77
N PRO A 331 -20.78 4.97 -1.95
CA PRO A 331 -20.12 5.40 -3.18
C PRO A 331 -19.42 6.75 -3.00
N ILE A 332 -18.17 6.83 -3.45
CA ILE A 332 -17.41 8.09 -3.47
C ILE A 332 -17.86 8.86 -4.72
N VAL A 333 -18.23 10.13 -4.54
CA VAL A 333 -18.69 11.04 -5.61
C VAL A 333 -17.56 12.00 -5.97
#